data_AF-A0A519VQL1-F1
#
_entry.id   AF-A0A519VQL1-F1
#
_cell.length_a   1.000
_cell.length_b   1.000
_cell.length_c   1.000
_cell.angle_alpha   90.00
_cell.angle_beta   90.00
_cell.angle_gamma   90.00
#
_symmetry.space_group_name_H-M   'P 1'
#
loop_
_entity.id
_entity.type
_entity.pdbx_description
1 polymer ?
#
loop_
_entity_poly.entity_id
_entity_poly.type
_entity_poly.pdbx_seq_one_letter_code
_entity_poly.pdbx_strand_id
1 'polypeptide(L)' 'MQYVKAIFKFENIEDYQQDLLISDLADLGFDTFEDSENGFTAFVMKDNFSEHAL' A
#
# COMPACT_ATOMS: atom_id res chain seq x y z
N MET A 1 16.45 -4.74 -9.98
CA MET A 1 15.65 -4.34 -8.81
C MET A 1 14.31 -5.04 -8.91
N GLN A 2 13.88 -5.75 -7.86
CA GLN A 2 12.59 -6.45 -7.82
C GLN A 2 11.66 -5.71 -6.86
N TYR A 3 10.41 -5.53 -7.26
CA TYR A 3 9.39 -4.88 -6.45
C TYR A 3 8.23 -5.83 -6.23
N VAL A 4 7.60 -5.71 -5.07
CA VAL A 4 6.32 -6.35 -4.78
C VAL A 4 5.24 -5.32 -5.04
N LYS A 5 4.23 -5.71 -5.82
CA LYS A 5 3.02 -4.93 -6.07
C LYS A 5 1.91 -5.47 -5.17
N ALA A 6 1.47 -4.66 -4.22
CA ALA A 6 0.31 -4.94 -3.38
C ALA A 6 -0.90 -4.16 -3.92
N ILE A 7 -2.03 -4.85 -4.10
CA ILE A 7 -3.27 -4.24 -4.59
C ILE A 7 -4.28 -4.26 -3.45
N PHE A 8 -4.60 -3.09 -2.92
CA PHE A 8 -5.60 -2.92 -1.89
C PHE A 8 -6.93 -2.55 -2.53
N LYS A 9 -7.98 -3.30 -2.18
CA LYS A 9 -9.34 -3.07 -2.67
C LYS A 9 -10.28 -2.97 -1.48
N PHE A 10 -11.13 -1.96 -1.50
CA PHE A 10 -12.09 -1.70 -0.44
C PHE A 10 -13.50 -1.70 -1.02
N GLU A 11 -14.45 -2.30 -0.29
CA GLU A 11 -15.87 -2.19 -0.64
C GLU A 11 -16.43 -0.82 -0.27
N ASN A 12 -16.00 -0.28 0.88
CA ASN A 12 -16.25 1.08 1.32
C ASN A 12 -15.03 1.54 2.14
N ILE A 13 -14.43 2.66 1.75
CA ILE A 13 -13.37 3.34 2.49
C ILE A 13 -13.59 4.84 2.41
N GLU A 14 -13.41 5.54 3.53
CA GLU A 14 -13.42 7.01 3.54
C GLU A 14 -12.02 7.53 3.17
N ASP A 15 -11.92 8.68 2.52
CA ASP A 15 -10.64 9.25 2.05
C ASP A 15 -9.58 9.30 3.17
N TYR A 16 -9.97 9.74 4.38
CA TYR A 16 -9.03 9.80 5.50
C TYR A 16 -8.55 8.41 5.97
N GLN A 17 -9.36 7.36 5.80
CA GLN A 17 -8.95 6.00 6.15
C GLN A 17 -7.93 5.48 5.15
N GLN A 18 -8.11 5.81 3.88
CA GLN A 18 -7.13 5.52 2.83
C GLN A 18 -5.80 6.25 3.13
N ASP A 19 -5.86 7.54 3.48
CA ASP A 19 -4.69 8.34 3.83
C ASP A 19 -3.92 7.77 5.03
N LEU A 20 -4.64 7.36 6.09
CA LEU A 20 -4.03 6.74 7.27
C LEU A 20 -3.32 5.43 6.90
N LEU A 21 -3.96 4.58 6.09
CA LEU A 21 -3.36 3.33 5.66
C LEU A 21 -2.13 3.55 4.77
N ILE A 22 -2.15 4.55 3.88
CA ILE A 22 -0.99 4.92 3.08
C ILE A 22 0.16 5.36 3.98
N SER A 23 -0.12 6.14 5.03
CA SER A 23 0.89 6.54 6.03
C SER A 23 1.52 5.33 6.72
N ASP A 24 0.70 4.39 7.19
CA ASP A 24 1.19 3.18 7.86
C ASP A 24 2.02 2.31 6.91
N LEU A 25 1.60 2.17 5.65
CA LEU A 25 2.34 1.43 4.63
C LEU A 25 3.66 2.11 4.27
N ALA A 26 3.73 3.44 4.29
CA ALA A 26 4.98 4.16 4.06
C ALA A 26 6.02 3.84 5.15
N ASP A 27 5.58 3.75 6.41
CA ASP A 27 6.43 3.33 7.54
C ASP A 27 6.89 1.85 7.42
N LEU A 28 6.09 1.01 6.74
CA LEU A 28 6.45 -0.37 6.39
C LEU A 28 7.39 -0.49 5.17
N GLY A 29 7.77 0.63 4.56
CA GLY A 29 8.75 0.68 3.46
C GLY A 29 8.15 0.68 2.06
N PHE A 30 6.82 0.84 1.93
CA PHE A 30 6.21 1.16 0.64
C PHE A 30 6.56 2.60 0.24
N ASP A 31 6.94 2.80 -1.01
CA ASP A 31 7.49 4.09 -1.48
C ASP A 31 6.68 4.73 -2.61
N THR A 32 5.79 3.97 -3.24
CA THR A 32 4.98 4.39 -4.37
C THR A 32 3.55 3.95 -4.17
N PHE A 33 2.62 4.88 -4.36
CA PHE A 33 1.18 4.66 -4.22
C PHE A 33 0.47 5.18 -5.47
N GLU A 34 -0.42 4.36 -6.04
CA GLU A 34 -1.22 4.71 -7.21
C GLU A 34 -2.70 4.48 -6.89
N ASP A 35 -3.50 5.54 -6.93
CA ASP A 35 -4.95 5.45 -6.75
C ASP A 35 -5.60 4.60 -7.85
N SER A 36 -6.68 3.93 -7.47
CA SER A 36 -7.51 3.13 -8.35
C SER A 36 -8.98 3.32 -8.00
N GLU A 37 -9.87 2.87 -8.87
CA GLU A 37 -11.32 3.13 -8.76
C GLU A 37 -11.94 2.67 -7.42
N ASN A 38 -11.36 1.67 -6.74
CA ASN A 38 -11.87 1.10 -5.47
C ASN A 38 -10.75 0.84 -4.45
N GLY A 39 -9.76 1.72 -4.36
CA GLY A 39 -8.61 1.61 -3.45
C GLY A 39 -7.33 2.07 -4.11
N PHE A 40 -6.20 1.44 -3.80
CA PHE A 40 -4.91 1.84 -4.35
C PHE A 40 -3.95 0.67 -4.52
N THR A 41 -2.94 0.89 -5.34
CA THR A 41 -1.79 0.01 -5.49
C THR A 41 -0.62 0.60 -4.73
N ALA A 42 0.08 -0.23 -3.96
CA ALA A 42 1.32 0.16 -3.30
C ALA A 42 2.49 -0.69 -3.80
N PHE A 43 3.66 -0.08 -3.89
CA PHE A 43 4.89 -0.76 -4.28
C PHE A 43 5.95 -0.65 -3.19
N VAL A 44 6.70 -1.73 -3.02
CA VAL A 44 7.80 -1.85 -2.06
C VAL A 44 8.91 -2.69 -2.68
N MET A 45 10.16 -2.36 -2.39
CA MET A 45 11.28 -3.20 -2.80
C MET A 45 11.13 -4.59 -2.19
N LYS A 46 11.36 -5.64 -2.98
CA LYS A 46 11.22 -7.02 -2.51
C LYS A 46 12.06 -7.32 -1.27
N ASP A 47 13.21 -6.68 -1.13
CA ASP A 47 14.10 -6.83 0.01
C ASP A 47 13.56 -6.17 1.29
N ASN A 48 12.64 -5.21 1.16
CA ASN A 48 11.98 -4.52 2.26
C ASN A 48 10.59 -5.08 2.57
N PHE A 49 10.02 -5.90 1.68
CA PHE A 49 8.69 -6.47 1.86
C PHE A 49 8.69 -7.54 2.96
N SER A 50 7.76 -7.40 3.90
CA SER A 50 7.51 -8.39 4.96
C SER A 50 6.02 -8.71 5.03
N GLU A 51 5.63 -9.91 4.61
CA GLU A 51 4.24 -10.38 4.67
C GLU A 51 3.70 -10.45 6.10
N HIS A 52 4.57 -10.69 7.09
CA HIS A 52 4.19 -10.75 8.50
C HIS A 52 3.91 -9.37 9.13
N ALA A 53 4.24 -8.29 8.44
CA ALA A 53 4.04 -6.92 8.90
C ALA A 53 2.76 -6.27 8.33
N LEU A 54 2.05 -6.99 7.45
CA LEU A 54 0.75 -6.63 6.89
C LEU A 54 -0.38 -7.27 7.69
#